data_AF-A0A7S0CAE4-F1
#
_entry.id   AF-A0A7S0CAE4-F1
#
_cell.length_a   1.000
_cell.length_b   1.000
_cell.length_c   1.000
_cell.angle_alpha   90.00
_cell.angle_beta   90.00
_cell.angle_gamma   90.00
#
_symmetry.space_group_name_H-M   'P 1'
#
loop_
_entity.id
_entity.type
_entity.pdbx_description
1 polymer ?
#
loop_
_entity_poly.entity_id
_entity_poly.type
_entity_poly.pdbx_seq_one_letter_code
_entity_poly.pdbx_strand_id
1 'polypeptide(L)'
;KLSNANLSTLVIRCASTLIDLMVLSDVAMEIILSKRLDDILLLNVLNDNNDPLMQISILDLLETKMACNTAGSSTTVHRLQCRWLYDYSRLVNGLLFMAGGDESEENGGDAFTCGPALRVLSCLMQLSSYPKVQSFIVTEEQTDDYRLLCQGFHRSLHNFDYNSGGELSRLAFLDAVSSYAGSSPHAMNAVLDDAYLTEGWLSLAISASNPKMKAAVLNSIASVIDNASSSTLTEGENRSKTLSSSLVMRLFDRVSSINPTRGQPSTTGILLSLARSPIVETRLASYNLMRSLSQKCNAG
;
A
#
# COMPACT_ATOMS: atom_id res chain seq x y z
N LYS A 1 37.89 -2.57 18.93
CA LYS A 1 37.23 -2.29 17.65
C LYS A 1 36.07 -3.28 17.53
N LEU A 2 34.82 -2.82 17.66
CA LEU A 2 33.70 -3.70 17.28
C LEU A 2 33.79 -3.93 15.76
N SER A 3 33.54 -5.17 15.32
CA SER A 3 33.37 -5.45 13.90
C SER A 3 32.15 -4.68 13.38
N ASN A 4 32.17 -4.28 12.10
CA ASN A 4 31.03 -3.57 11.48
C ASN A 4 29.72 -4.36 11.65
N ALA A 5 29.77 -5.70 11.59
CA ALA A 5 28.60 -6.56 11.82
C ALA A 5 27.97 -6.42 13.22
N ASN A 6 28.80 -6.23 14.27
CA ASN A 6 28.29 -6.03 15.62
C ASN A 6 27.64 -4.64 15.77
N LEU A 7 28.13 -3.65 15.00
CA LEU A 7 27.57 -2.31 14.98
C LEU A 7 26.22 -2.28 14.25
N SER A 8 26.10 -2.89 13.06
CA SER A 8 24.81 -3.01 12.35
C SER A 8 23.77 -3.76 13.18
N THR A 9 24.17 -4.84 13.88
CA THR A 9 23.25 -5.56 14.79
C THR A 9 22.76 -4.69 15.95
N LEU A 10 23.65 -3.89 16.55
CA LEU A 10 23.29 -2.97 17.61
C LEU A 10 22.31 -1.90 17.10
N VAL A 11 22.61 -1.31 15.93
CA VAL A 11 21.77 -0.29 15.30
C VAL A 11 20.37 -0.82 15.03
N ILE A 12 20.24 -2.02 14.44
CA ILE A 12 18.93 -2.63 14.17
C ILE A 12 18.16 -2.89 15.47
N ARG A 13 18.81 -3.36 16.54
CA ARG A 13 18.15 -3.56 17.84
C ARG A 13 17.70 -2.25 18.48
N CYS A 14 18.51 -1.20 18.36
CA CYS A 14 18.15 0.14 18.81
C CYS A 14 16.99 0.71 17.99
N ALA A 15 17.03 0.58 16.66
CA ALA A 15 15.96 1.00 15.76
C ALA A 15 14.64 0.27 16.06
N SER A 16 14.69 -1.05 16.25
CA SER A 16 13.51 -1.85 16.63
C SER A 16 12.89 -1.36 17.95
N THR A 17 13.71 -1.21 18.99
CA THR A 17 13.26 -0.66 20.29
C THR A 17 12.69 0.75 20.14
N LEU A 18 13.31 1.58 19.30
CA LEU A 18 12.84 2.95 19.05
C LEU A 18 11.46 2.93 18.39
N ILE A 19 11.27 2.13 17.34
CA ILE A 19 9.97 1.99 16.66
C ILE A 19 8.91 1.47 17.63
N ASP A 20 9.24 0.52 18.51
CA ASP A 20 8.34 0.05 19.57
C ASP A 20 7.89 1.19 20.50
N LEU A 21 8.82 2.06 20.91
CA LEU A 21 8.51 3.23 21.73
C LEU A 21 7.66 4.26 20.96
N MET A 22 7.90 4.45 19.66
CA MET A 22 7.11 5.37 18.82
C MET A 22 5.65 4.93 18.68
N VAL A 23 5.38 3.62 18.71
CA VAL A 23 4.02 3.06 18.62
C VAL A 23 3.32 3.05 19.98
N LEU A 24 4.06 3.16 21.09
CA LEU A 24 3.54 2.98 22.44
C LEU A 24 2.64 4.13 22.93
N SER A 25 3.04 5.39 22.70
CA SER A 25 2.28 6.57 23.13
C SER A 25 2.77 7.87 22.49
N ASP A 26 1.90 8.89 22.46
CA ASP A 26 2.28 10.25 22.03
C ASP A 26 3.39 10.86 22.92
N VAL A 27 3.41 10.56 24.23
CA VAL A 27 4.45 11.07 25.15
C VAL A 27 5.83 10.50 24.79
N ALA A 28 5.89 9.20 24.50
CA ALA A 28 7.14 8.57 24.05
C ALA A 28 7.61 9.16 22.72
N MET A 29 6.67 9.38 21.79
CA MET A 29 6.94 10.02 20.51
C MET A 29 7.51 11.44 20.68
N GLU A 30 6.94 12.25 21.57
CA GLU A 30 7.42 13.60 21.85
C GLU A 30 8.86 13.61 22.40
N ILE A 31 9.19 12.67 23.29
CA ILE A 31 10.56 12.50 23.79
C ILE A 31 11.52 12.15 22.66
N ILE A 32 11.12 11.22 21.78
CA ILE A 32 11.93 10.79 20.63
C ILE A 32 12.21 11.96 19.68
N LEU A 33 11.17 12.72 19.32
CA LEU A 33 11.28 13.87 18.42
C LEU A 33 12.08 15.01 19.04
N SER A 34 11.87 15.33 20.33
CA SER A 34 12.60 16.40 21.02
C SER A 34 14.09 16.09 21.17
N LYS A 35 14.46 14.80 21.23
CA LYS A 35 15.84 14.34 21.29
C LYS A 35 16.43 13.99 19.92
N ARG A 36 15.64 14.09 18.83
CA ARG A 36 16.02 13.73 17.45
C ARG A 36 16.60 12.31 17.35
N LEU A 37 16.05 11.38 18.14
CA LEU A 37 16.50 9.98 18.12
C LEU A 37 16.09 9.28 16.82
N ASP A 38 14.98 9.71 16.22
CA ASP A 38 14.52 9.28 14.90
C ASP A 38 15.53 9.64 13.80
N ASP A 39 16.08 10.86 13.83
CA ASP A 39 17.10 11.28 12.87
C ASP A 39 18.34 10.37 12.95
N ILE A 40 18.81 10.09 14.17
CA ILE A 40 20.07 9.37 14.40
C ILE A 40 19.95 7.88 14.07
N LEU A 41 18.86 7.24 14.49
CA LEU A 41 18.74 5.77 14.47
C LEU A 41 17.85 5.23 13.34
N LEU A 42 17.08 6.09 12.67
CA LEU A 42 16.21 5.70 11.56
C LEU A 42 16.53 6.47 10.29
N LEU A 43 16.37 7.80 10.28
CA LEU A 43 16.45 8.57 9.03
C LEU A 43 17.87 8.62 8.46
N ASN A 44 18.90 8.79 9.30
CA ASN A 44 20.28 8.75 8.85
C ASN A 44 20.64 7.39 8.26
N VAL A 45 20.10 6.31 8.83
CA VAL A 45 20.34 4.96 8.35
C VAL A 45 19.60 4.68 7.04
N LEU A 46 18.34 5.14 6.94
CA LEU A 46 17.56 5.05 5.71
C LEU A 46 18.19 5.86 4.57
N ASN A 47 18.81 6.99 4.87
CA ASN A 47 19.50 7.84 3.89
C ASN A 47 20.96 7.42 3.61
N ASP A 48 21.49 6.43 4.34
CA ASP A 48 22.85 5.94 4.15
C ASP A 48 22.90 4.81 3.11
N ASN A 49 23.22 5.17 1.87
CA ASN A 49 23.31 4.24 0.74
C ASN A 49 24.45 3.20 0.86
N ASN A 50 25.23 3.21 1.95
CA ASN A 50 26.34 2.28 2.13
C ASN A 50 25.93 0.90 2.68
N ASP A 51 24.72 0.75 3.25
CA ASP A 51 24.25 -0.52 3.84
C ASP A 51 22.78 -0.82 3.49
N PRO A 52 22.50 -1.34 2.27
CA PRO A 52 21.14 -1.62 1.83
C PRO A 52 20.45 -2.69 2.67
N LEU A 53 21.19 -3.63 3.28
CA LEU A 53 20.60 -4.65 4.14
C LEU A 53 20.04 -4.05 5.44
N MET A 54 20.76 -3.06 5.98
CA MET A 54 20.30 -2.32 7.14
C MET A 54 19.08 -1.44 6.79
N GLN A 55 19.08 -0.77 5.64
CA GLN A 55 17.91 -0.04 5.13
C GLN A 55 16.68 -0.95 5.01
N ILE A 56 16.83 -2.11 4.35
CA ILE A 56 15.75 -3.10 4.20
C ILE A 56 15.23 -3.55 5.58
N SER A 57 16.14 -3.85 6.52
CA SER A 57 15.76 -4.27 7.87
C SER A 57 14.92 -3.22 8.59
N ILE A 58 15.25 -1.93 8.44
CA ILE A 58 14.47 -0.84 9.03
C ILE A 58 13.11 -0.70 8.32
N LEU A 59 13.08 -0.82 6.99
CA LEU A 59 11.83 -0.77 6.21
C LEU A 59 10.88 -1.91 6.61
N ASP A 60 11.39 -3.13 6.80
CA ASP A 60 10.60 -4.27 7.26
C ASP A 60 10.07 -4.08 8.70
N LEU A 61 10.88 -3.47 9.59
CA LEU A 61 10.44 -3.10 10.95
C LEU A 61 9.31 -2.06 10.91
N LEU A 62 9.46 -1.04 10.06
CA LEU A 62 8.45 0.00 9.85
C LEU A 62 7.16 -0.59 9.29
N GLU A 63 7.23 -1.41 8.23
CA GLU A 63 6.10 -2.12 7.63
C GLU A 63 5.36 -2.95 8.68
N THR A 64 6.07 -3.81 9.43
CA THR A 64 5.47 -4.70 10.43
C THR A 64 4.68 -3.90 11.46
N LYS A 65 5.23 -2.78 11.93
CA LYS A 65 4.63 -1.96 12.99
C LYS A 65 3.49 -1.09 12.48
N MET A 66 3.55 -0.66 11.23
CA MET A 66 2.43 0.00 10.55
C MET A 66 1.28 -0.97 10.22
N ALA A 67 1.59 -2.19 9.78
CA ALA A 67 0.61 -3.23 9.49
C ALA A 67 -0.10 -3.74 10.77
N CYS A 68 0.59 -3.80 11.91
CA CYS A 68 -0.08 -4.05 13.19
C CYS A 68 -1.17 -3.03 13.51
N ASN A 69 -1.05 -1.78 13.01
CA ASN A 69 -2.06 -0.75 13.22
C ASN A 69 -3.30 -0.92 12.33
N THR A 70 -3.20 -1.67 11.21
CA THR A 70 -4.30 -1.88 10.26
C THR A 70 -5.11 -3.17 10.51
N ALA A 71 -4.57 -4.16 11.22
CA ALA A 71 -5.11 -5.52 11.21
C ALA A 71 -6.21 -5.88 12.24
N GLY A 72 -6.66 -4.99 13.14
CA GLY A 72 -7.73 -5.40 14.07
C GLY A 72 -8.12 -4.46 15.19
N SER A 73 -9.31 -3.87 15.04
CA SER A 73 -10.32 -3.57 16.08
C SER A 73 -9.99 -2.77 17.35
N SER A 74 -8.76 -2.35 17.67
CA SER A 74 -8.51 -1.48 18.85
C SER A 74 -7.14 -0.79 18.86
N THR A 75 -6.60 -0.39 17.71
CA THR A 75 -5.29 0.26 17.68
C THR A 75 -5.44 1.76 17.96
N THR A 76 -4.87 2.19 19.08
CA THR A 76 -4.72 3.60 19.44
C THR A 76 -3.74 4.24 18.49
N VAL A 77 -4.18 4.58 17.28
CA VAL A 77 -3.35 5.38 16.38
C VAL A 77 -3.15 6.75 17.04
N HIS A 78 -1.88 7.09 17.26
CA HIS A 78 -1.41 8.26 17.99
C HIS A 78 -1.20 9.44 17.04
N ARG A 79 -1.53 10.65 17.51
CA ARG A 79 -1.53 11.85 16.65
C ARG A 79 -0.12 12.22 16.20
N LEU A 80 0.85 12.21 17.12
CA LEU A 80 2.24 12.56 16.82
C LEU A 80 2.91 11.49 15.94
N GLN A 81 2.53 10.23 16.13
CA GLN A 81 2.97 9.15 15.24
C GLN A 81 2.47 9.38 13.82
N CYS A 82 1.18 9.64 13.62
CA CYS A 82 0.65 10.00 12.30
C CYS A 82 1.37 11.22 11.72
N ARG A 83 1.56 12.27 12.51
CA ARG A 83 2.26 13.47 12.03
C ARG A 83 3.66 13.15 11.50
N TRP A 84 4.41 12.30 12.19
CA TRP A 84 5.75 11.89 11.75
C TRP A 84 5.71 10.96 10.53
N LEU A 85 4.78 10.02 10.49
CA LEU A 85 4.63 9.07 9.37
C LEU A 85 4.33 9.76 8.04
N TYR A 86 3.60 10.87 8.08
CA TYR A 86 3.23 11.67 6.91
C TYR A 86 4.08 12.94 6.75
N ASP A 87 5.17 13.10 7.52
CA ASP A 87 6.08 14.22 7.33
C ASP A 87 6.82 14.04 6.00
N TYR A 88 6.47 14.89 5.03
CA TYR A 88 7.01 14.81 3.68
C TYR A 88 8.53 14.96 3.69
N SER A 89 9.01 15.97 4.40
CA SER A 89 10.42 16.38 4.40
C SER A 89 11.37 15.34 5.00
N ARG A 90 10.87 14.49 5.90
CA ARG A 90 11.69 13.57 6.68
C ARG A 90 11.63 12.14 6.17
N LEU A 91 10.46 11.51 6.29
CA LEU A 91 10.32 10.08 6.05
C LEU A 91 9.84 9.82 4.62
N VAL A 92 8.77 10.48 4.21
CA VAL A 92 8.09 10.19 2.94
C VAL A 92 8.98 10.50 1.76
N ASN A 93 9.69 11.64 1.73
CA ASN A 93 10.58 11.97 0.62
C ASN A 93 11.70 10.92 0.45
N GLY A 94 12.27 10.43 1.55
CA GLY A 94 13.27 9.35 1.50
C GLY A 94 12.69 8.03 0.97
N LEU A 95 11.48 7.67 1.43
CA LEU A 95 10.76 6.48 0.93
C LEU A 95 10.42 6.59 -0.57
N LEU A 96 9.93 7.75 -1.00
CA LEU A 96 9.62 8.03 -2.39
C LEU A 96 10.88 7.99 -3.25
N PHE A 97 11.99 8.58 -2.78
CA PHE A 97 13.27 8.51 -3.48
C PHE A 97 13.73 7.07 -3.69
N MET A 98 13.72 6.23 -2.62
CA MET A 98 14.06 4.80 -2.73
C MET A 98 13.12 4.04 -3.66
N ALA A 99 11.82 4.39 -3.65
CA ALA A 99 10.81 3.77 -4.51
C ALA A 99 10.77 4.34 -5.94
N GLY A 100 11.61 5.32 -6.29
CA GLY A 100 11.61 5.97 -7.61
C GLY A 100 10.40 6.88 -7.87
N GLY A 101 9.82 7.47 -6.83
CA GLY A 101 8.71 8.43 -6.91
C GLY A 101 9.12 9.90 -6.95
N ASP A 102 10.42 10.18 -6.88
CA ASP A 102 10.97 11.53 -6.98
C ASP A 102 10.80 12.12 -8.40
N GLU A 103 10.86 13.44 -8.53
CA GLU A 103 10.73 14.14 -9.82
C GLU A 103 11.95 14.02 -10.71
N SER A 104 13.04 13.46 -10.20
CA SER A 104 14.24 13.20 -10.98
C SER A 104 14.01 12.06 -11.99
N GLU A 105 13.83 12.40 -13.27
CA GLU A 105 13.59 11.46 -14.38
C GLU A 105 14.68 10.37 -14.54
N GLU A 106 15.85 10.57 -13.95
CA GLU A 106 16.97 9.62 -14.01
C GLU A 106 16.91 8.51 -12.95
N ASN A 107 16.02 8.62 -11.97
CA ASN A 107 16.03 7.73 -10.80
C ASN A 107 14.97 6.64 -10.91
N GLY A 108 15.24 5.61 -11.71
CA GLY A 108 14.61 4.31 -11.52
C GLY A 108 14.92 3.86 -10.09
N GLY A 109 13.89 3.52 -9.30
CA GLY A 109 14.04 3.22 -7.87
C GLY A 109 15.20 2.26 -7.58
N ASP A 110 15.78 2.35 -6.39
CA ASP A 110 16.93 1.51 -6.03
C ASP A 110 16.57 0.03 -6.10
N ALA A 111 17.36 -0.74 -6.86
CA ALA A 111 17.15 -2.15 -7.12
C ALA A 111 16.94 -3.01 -5.85
N PHE A 112 17.49 -2.60 -4.71
CA PHE A 112 17.37 -3.35 -3.46
C PHE A 112 16.29 -2.82 -2.53
N THR A 113 16.14 -1.50 -2.41
CA THR A 113 15.26 -0.88 -1.41
C THR A 113 13.89 -0.49 -1.98
N CYS A 114 13.71 -0.43 -3.30
CA CYS A 114 12.48 -0.01 -3.95
C CYS A 114 11.27 -0.86 -3.53
N GLY A 115 11.39 -2.19 -3.54
CA GLY A 115 10.30 -3.09 -3.12
C GLY A 115 9.87 -2.90 -1.65
N PRO A 116 10.78 -2.99 -0.68
CA PRO A 116 10.48 -2.71 0.73
C PRO A 116 9.94 -1.29 0.97
N ALA A 117 10.50 -0.27 0.32
CA ALA A 117 10.01 1.10 0.43
C ALA A 117 8.57 1.22 -0.11
N LEU A 118 8.27 0.58 -1.24
CA LEU A 118 6.94 0.53 -1.82
C LEU A 118 5.92 -0.14 -0.89
N ARG A 119 6.32 -1.19 -0.16
CA ARG A 119 5.47 -1.84 0.85
C ARG A 119 5.16 -0.92 2.03
N VAL A 120 6.16 -0.19 2.54
CA VAL A 120 5.93 0.81 3.60
C VAL A 120 4.98 1.90 3.12
N LEU A 121 5.18 2.42 1.92
CA LEU A 121 4.30 3.42 1.32
C LEU A 121 2.87 2.87 1.06
N SER A 122 2.75 1.61 0.64
CA SER A 122 1.48 0.87 0.53
C SER A 122 0.74 0.84 1.88
N CYS A 123 1.44 0.52 2.97
CA CYS A 123 0.88 0.57 4.33
C CYS A 123 0.43 2.00 4.72
N LEU A 124 1.19 3.04 4.37
CA LEU A 124 0.78 4.43 4.60
C LEU A 124 -0.50 4.76 3.82
N MET A 125 -0.60 4.35 2.55
CA MET A 125 -1.82 4.53 1.77
C MET A 125 -3.04 3.87 2.43
N GLN A 126 -2.90 2.63 2.91
CA GLN A 126 -3.97 1.94 3.63
C GLN A 126 -4.32 2.63 4.96
N LEU A 127 -3.32 3.09 5.72
CA LEU A 127 -3.53 3.82 6.96
C LEU A 127 -4.31 5.13 6.72
N SER A 128 -4.11 5.78 5.58
CA SER A 128 -4.82 7.01 5.21
C SER A 128 -6.31 6.79 4.96
N SER A 129 -6.75 5.55 4.70
CA SER A 129 -8.18 5.21 4.56
C SER A 129 -8.96 5.31 5.88
N TYR A 130 -8.27 5.28 7.04
CA TYR A 130 -8.93 5.28 8.35
C TYR A 130 -9.39 6.69 8.75
N PRO A 131 -10.67 6.89 9.14
CA PRO A 131 -11.21 8.22 9.46
C PRO A 131 -10.44 8.97 10.55
N LYS A 132 -9.99 8.26 11.58
CA LYS A 132 -9.20 8.82 12.68
C LYS A 132 -7.85 9.35 12.20
N VAL A 133 -7.18 8.61 11.31
CA VAL A 133 -5.89 9.02 10.72
C VAL A 133 -6.09 10.25 9.84
N GLN A 134 -7.14 10.27 9.02
CA GLN A 134 -7.48 11.46 8.22
C GLN A 134 -7.69 12.69 9.09
N SER A 135 -8.36 12.56 10.24
CA SER A 135 -8.55 13.70 11.16
C SER A 135 -7.23 14.30 11.66
N PHE A 136 -6.15 13.52 11.67
CA PHE A 136 -4.82 14.01 12.02
C PHE A 136 -4.07 14.61 10.83
N ILE A 137 -4.32 14.11 9.61
CA ILE A 137 -3.66 14.56 8.37
C ILE A 137 -4.28 15.85 7.80
N VAL A 138 -5.58 16.11 8.01
CA VAL A 138 -6.30 17.25 7.40
C VAL A 138 -6.02 18.59 8.11
N THR A 139 -4.76 18.82 8.50
CA THR A 139 -4.29 20.18 8.79
C THR A 139 -3.85 20.83 7.46
N GLU A 140 -4.00 22.16 7.32
CA GLU A 140 -3.74 22.85 6.03
C GLU A 140 -2.33 22.56 5.48
N GLU A 141 -1.30 22.54 6.34
CA GLU A 141 0.08 22.22 5.95
C GLU A 141 0.24 20.76 5.48
N GLN A 142 -0.43 19.80 6.14
CA GLN A 142 -0.27 18.37 5.85
C GLN A 142 -1.12 17.89 4.68
N THR A 143 -2.06 18.71 4.23
CA THR A 143 -2.89 18.39 3.06
C THR A 143 -2.04 18.43 1.78
N ASP A 144 -1.07 19.34 1.71
CA ASP A 144 -0.10 19.38 0.62
C ASP A 144 0.89 18.20 0.68
N ASP A 145 1.39 17.87 1.87
CA ASP A 145 2.27 16.70 2.07
C ASP A 145 1.61 15.39 1.64
N TYR A 146 0.32 15.20 1.99
CA TYR A 146 -0.44 14.02 1.55
C TYR A 146 -0.64 13.99 0.04
N ARG A 147 -0.89 15.15 -0.59
CA ARG A 147 -1.00 15.24 -2.05
C ARG A 147 0.31 14.87 -2.74
N LEU A 148 1.44 15.38 -2.24
CA LEU A 148 2.77 15.05 -2.74
C LEU A 148 3.07 13.56 -2.57
N LEU A 149 2.72 12.98 -1.42
CA LEU A 149 2.81 11.55 -1.18
C LEU A 149 2.01 10.74 -2.22
N CYS A 150 0.75 11.10 -2.49
CA CYS A 150 -0.07 10.41 -3.48
C CYS A 150 0.48 10.53 -4.91
N GLN A 151 1.03 11.69 -5.28
CA GLN A 151 1.65 11.91 -6.59
C GLN A 151 2.95 11.14 -6.73
N GLY A 152 3.83 11.21 -5.74
CA GLY A 152 5.08 10.46 -5.69
C GLY A 152 4.83 8.95 -5.70
N PHE A 153 3.85 8.46 -4.94
CA PHE A 153 3.51 7.04 -4.93
C PHE A 153 3.01 6.55 -6.28
N HIS A 154 2.16 7.34 -6.96
CA HIS A 154 1.73 7.04 -8.32
C HIS A 154 2.91 6.94 -9.29
N ARG A 155 3.89 7.86 -9.19
CA ARG A 155 5.13 7.80 -9.98
C ARG A 155 5.97 6.56 -9.63
N SER A 156 6.13 6.23 -8.35
CA SER A 156 6.83 5.03 -7.90
C SER A 156 6.22 3.76 -8.51
N LEU A 157 4.88 3.66 -8.55
CA LEU A 157 4.19 2.53 -9.18
C LEU A 157 4.50 2.44 -10.67
N HIS A 158 4.59 3.57 -11.37
CA HIS A 158 4.93 3.60 -12.80
C HIS A 158 6.39 3.19 -13.06
N ASN A 159 7.30 3.58 -12.18
CA ASN A 159 8.73 3.28 -12.28
C ASN A 159 9.09 1.89 -11.72
N PHE A 160 8.16 1.21 -11.05
CA PHE A 160 8.39 -0.10 -10.48
C PHE A 160 8.41 -1.20 -11.56
N ASP A 161 9.58 -1.78 -11.80
CA ASP A 161 9.75 -2.86 -12.78
C ASP A 161 9.27 -4.22 -12.22
N TYR A 162 7.96 -4.41 -12.22
CA TYR A 162 7.35 -5.68 -11.80
C TYR A 162 7.55 -6.82 -12.81
N ASN A 163 8.01 -6.55 -14.03
CA ASN A 163 8.15 -7.57 -15.08
C ASN A 163 9.50 -8.29 -14.99
N SER A 164 10.58 -7.57 -14.65
CA SER A 164 11.91 -8.18 -14.50
C SER A 164 12.13 -8.80 -13.11
N GLY A 165 11.44 -8.28 -12.08
CA GLY A 165 11.63 -8.68 -10.69
C GLY A 165 10.96 -10.00 -10.25
N GLY A 166 10.37 -10.76 -11.18
CA GLY A 166 9.74 -12.05 -10.90
C GLY A 166 8.43 -11.98 -10.11
N GLU A 167 7.99 -13.13 -9.56
CA GLU A 167 6.68 -13.27 -8.91
C GLU A 167 6.53 -12.40 -7.65
N LEU A 168 7.59 -12.26 -6.85
CA LEU A 168 7.55 -11.48 -5.61
C LEU A 168 7.34 -9.99 -5.88
N SER A 169 8.09 -9.43 -6.84
CA SER A 169 7.94 -8.04 -7.26
C SER A 169 6.55 -7.79 -7.82
N ARG A 170 6.02 -8.77 -8.57
CA ARG A 170 4.65 -8.71 -9.07
C ARG A 170 3.62 -8.66 -7.94
N LEU A 171 3.76 -9.48 -6.90
CA LEU A 171 2.88 -9.43 -5.73
C LEU A 171 2.98 -8.10 -4.98
N ALA A 172 4.20 -7.58 -4.80
CA ALA A 172 4.40 -6.26 -4.18
C ALA A 172 3.73 -5.14 -4.98
N PHE A 173 3.82 -5.19 -6.31
CA PHE A 173 3.12 -4.26 -7.19
C PHE A 173 1.59 -4.37 -7.06
N LEU A 174 1.03 -5.59 -7.07
CA LEU A 174 -0.41 -5.78 -6.92
C LEU A 174 -0.92 -5.26 -5.58
N ASP A 175 -0.18 -5.53 -4.50
CA ASP A 175 -0.50 -4.99 -3.17
C ASP A 175 -0.47 -3.46 -3.18
N ALA A 176 0.62 -2.87 -3.67
CA ALA A 176 0.82 -1.42 -3.73
C ALA A 176 -0.27 -0.69 -4.55
N VAL A 177 -0.60 -1.21 -5.74
CA VAL A 177 -1.70 -0.63 -6.56
C VAL A 177 -3.03 -0.77 -5.84
N SER A 178 -3.31 -1.93 -5.23
CA SER A 178 -4.56 -2.15 -4.51
C SER A 178 -4.69 -1.23 -3.29
N SER A 179 -3.62 -1.02 -2.54
CA SER A 179 -3.56 -0.09 -1.40
C SER A 179 -3.82 1.35 -1.82
N TYR A 180 -3.22 1.79 -2.93
CA TYR A 180 -3.47 3.12 -3.48
C TYR A 180 -4.88 3.27 -4.01
N ALA A 181 -5.37 2.33 -4.81
CA ALA A 181 -6.75 2.35 -5.31
C ALA A 181 -7.78 2.32 -4.17
N GLY A 182 -7.47 1.64 -3.06
CA GLY A 182 -8.31 1.57 -1.85
C GLY A 182 -8.17 2.79 -0.91
N SER A 183 -7.17 3.65 -1.10
CA SER A 183 -6.91 4.81 -0.23
C SER A 183 -7.96 5.91 -0.37
N SER A 184 -8.37 6.21 -1.61
CA SER A 184 -9.32 7.27 -1.90
C SER A 184 -9.98 7.09 -3.28
N PRO A 185 -11.17 7.68 -3.50
CA PRO A 185 -11.82 7.70 -4.82
C PRO A 185 -10.97 8.39 -5.91
N HIS A 186 -10.14 9.37 -5.53
CA HIS A 186 -9.24 10.06 -6.46
C HIS A 186 -8.13 9.12 -6.93
N ALA A 187 -7.48 8.42 -5.99
CA ALA A 187 -6.46 7.43 -6.29
C ALA A 187 -7.00 6.27 -7.15
N MET A 188 -8.21 5.78 -6.86
CA MET A 188 -8.88 4.80 -7.73
C MET A 188 -9.05 5.32 -9.16
N ASN A 189 -9.50 6.56 -9.35
CA ASN A 189 -9.63 7.12 -10.70
C ASN A 189 -8.27 7.25 -11.38
N ALA A 190 -7.24 7.74 -10.68
CA ALA A 190 -5.89 7.84 -11.21
C ALA A 190 -5.40 6.48 -11.72
N VAL A 191 -5.59 5.40 -10.94
CA VAL A 191 -5.29 4.04 -11.39
C VAL A 191 -6.12 3.67 -12.61
N LEU A 192 -7.45 3.80 -12.59
CA LEU A 192 -8.34 3.39 -13.68
C LEU A 192 -8.17 4.18 -15.00
N ASP A 193 -7.59 5.37 -14.91
CA ASP A 193 -7.24 6.25 -16.03
C ASP A 193 -5.82 5.97 -16.58
N ASP A 194 -4.96 5.33 -15.79
CA ASP A 194 -3.62 4.90 -16.19
C ASP A 194 -3.67 3.49 -16.83
N ALA A 195 -3.35 3.42 -18.13
CA ALA A 195 -3.33 2.17 -18.89
C ALA A 195 -2.25 1.19 -18.39
N TYR A 196 -1.09 1.71 -17.99
CA TYR A 196 0.03 0.89 -17.51
C TYR A 196 -0.33 0.25 -16.17
N LEU A 197 -0.85 1.04 -15.23
CA LEU A 197 -1.24 0.53 -13.91
C LEU A 197 -2.44 -0.41 -14.01
N THR A 198 -3.43 -0.12 -14.87
CA THR A 198 -4.58 -1.01 -15.04
C THR A 198 -4.22 -2.32 -15.70
N GLU A 199 -3.43 -2.32 -16.77
CA GLU A 199 -2.97 -3.56 -17.41
C GLU A 199 -2.08 -4.36 -16.45
N GLY A 200 -1.16 -3.66 -15.78
CA GLY A 200 -0.35 -4.23 -14.71
C GLY A 200 -1.22 -4.80 -13.60
N TRP A 201 -2.27 -4.17 -13.15
CA TRP A 201 -3.02 -4.69 -12.01
C TRP A 201 -4.02 -5.78 -12.38
N LEU A 202 -4.76 -5.60 -13.47
CA LEU A 202 -5.97 -6.36 -13.78
C LEU A 202 -5.75 -7.49 -14.81
N SER A 203 -4.59 -7.56 -15.46
CA SER A 203 -4.33 -8.57 -16.49
C SER A 203 -4.16 -9.98 -15.90
N LEU A 204 -5.12 -10.84 -16.22
CA LEU A 204 -5.09 -12.29 -15.94
C LEU A 204 -4.28 -13.05 -17.00
N ALA A 205 -4.01 -12.44 -18.15
CA ALA A 205 -3.26 -13.03 -19.26
C ALA A 205 -1.78 -13.15 -18.92
N ILE A 206 -1.19 -12.13 -18.30
CA ILE A 206 0.19 -12.18 -17.77
C ILE A 206 0.33 -13.33 -16.76
N SER A 207 -0.76 -13.64 -16.06
CA SER A 207 -0.85 -14.69 -15.05
C SER A 207 -1.30 -16.05 -15.61
N ALA A 208 -1.38 -16.23 -16.94
CA ALA A 208 -2.02 -17.38 -17.58
C ALA A 208 -1.46 -18.73 -17.10
N SER A 209 -0.14 -18.80 -16.88
CA SER A 209 0.60 -19.99 -16.44
C SER A 209 0.67 -20.16 -14.91
N ASN A 210 0.34 -19.12 -14.12
CA ASN A 210 0.42 -19.16 -12.66
C ASN A 210 -0.96 -18.90 -12.02
N PRO A 211 -1.67 -19.96 -11.58
CA PRO A 211 -2.98 -19.80 -10.96
C PRO A 211 -2.96 -19.06 -9.63
N LYS A 212 -1.83 -19.05 -8.90
CA LYS A 212 -1.67 -18.28 -7.67
C LYS A 212 -1.65 -16.79 -7.96
N MET A 213 -0.97 -16.38 -9.04
CA MET A 213 -0.96 -14.98 -9.44
C MET A 213 -2.35 -14.52 -9.91
N LYS A 214 -3.11 -15.35 -10.63
CA LYS A 214 -4.52 -15.05 -10.94
C LYS A 214 -5.34 -14.86 -9.67
N ALA A 215 -5.15 -15.73 -8.68
CA ALA A 215 -5.84 -15.62 -7.40
C ALA A 215 -5.43 -14.32 -6.66
N ALA A 216 -4.16 -13.95 -6.70
CA ALA A 216 -3.66 -12.71 -6.11
C ALA A 216 -4.29 -11.46 -6.76
N VAL A 217 -4.36 -11.41 -8.10
CA VAL A 217 -5.05 -10.33 -8.82
C VAL A 217 -6.51 -10.22 -8.36
N LEU A 218 -7.26 -11.33 -8.37
CA LEU A 218 -8.67 -11.32 -7.96
C LEU A 218 -8.86 -10.90 -6.50
N ASN A 219 -8.01 -11.38 -5.58
CA ASN A 219 -8.06 -11.01 -4.17
C ASN A 219 -7.68 -9.54 -3.95
N SER A 220 -6.75 -8.99 -4.74
CA SER A 220 -6.39 -7.56 -4.68
C SER A 220 -7.54 -6.64 -5.14
N ILE A 221 -8.36 -7.09 -6.09
CA ILE A 221 -9.57 -6.37 -6.48
C ILE A 221 -10.62 -6.48 -5.37
N ALA A 222 -10.78 -7.67 -4.79
CA ALA A 222 -11.71 -7.92 -3.70
C ALA A 222 -11.40 -7.05 -2.47
N SER A 223 -10.12 -6.96 -2.07
CA SER A 223 -9.69 -6.16 -0.92
C SER A 223 -10.02 -4.68 -1.08
N VAL A 224 -9.89 -4.12 -2.29
CA VAL A 224 -10.26 -2.72 -2.56
C VAL A 224 -11.76 -2.49 -2.41
N ILE A 225 -12.59 -3.45 -2.82
CA ILE A 225 -14.06 -3.38 -2.67
C ILE A 225 -14.47 -3.57 -1.20
N ASP A 226 -13.81 -4.47 -0.48
CA ASP A 226 -14.09 -4.76 0.93
C ASP A 226 -13.70 -3.59 1.84
N ASN A 227 -12.52 -2.99 1.61
CA ASN A 227 -12.06 -1.79 2.32
C ASN A 227 -13.03 -0.61 2.11
N ALA A 228 -13.72 -0.56 0.97
CA ALA A 228 -14.77 0.43 0.73
C ALA A 228 -16.08 0.16 1.46
N SER A 229 -16.26 -1.04 2.02
CA SER A 229 -17.51 -1.55 2.60
C SER A 229 -17.45 -1.62 4.13
N SER A 230 -16.26 -1.71 4.72
CA SER A 230 -16.03 -1.85 6.16
C SER A 230 -16.28 -0.59 7.00
N SER A 231 -16.76 0.51 6.41
CA SER A 231 -17.05 1.77 7.13
C SER A 231 -18.31 1.71 8.01
N THR A 232 -18.83 0.52 8.31
CA THR A 232 -19.98 0.33 9.18
C THR A 232 -19.52 0.12 10.62
N LEU A 233 -20.03 0.96 11.54
CA LEU A 233 -20.26 0.73 12.99
C LEU A 233 -19.69 1.76 13.98
N THR A 234 -19.42 3.00 13.57
CA THR A 234 -19.44 4.13 14.55
C THR A 234 -20.43 5.19 14.09
N GLU A 235 -21.53 5.26 14.83
CA GLU A 235 -22.57 6.27 14.70
C GLU A 235 -21.99 7.67 14.89
N GLY A 236 -22.39 8.59 14.01
CA GLY A 236 -22.09 10.01 14.13
C GLY A 236 -20.83 10.44 13.38
N GLU A 237 -21.04 11.19 12.31
CA GLU A 237 -20.06 12.05 11.63
C GLU A 237 -19.08 11.39 10.64
N ASN A 238 -19.25 11.77 9.36
CA ASN A 238 -18.41 11.52 8.18
C ASN A 238 -18.60 10.21 7.38
N ARG A 239 -19.78 10.09 6.75
CA ARG A 239 -20.08 9.17 5.63
C ARG A 239 -19.33 9.43 4.31
N SER A 240 -18.26 10.22 4.27
CA SER A 240 -17.89 10.92 3.03
C SER A 240 -16.98 10.19 2.04
N LYS A 241 -16.47 8.97 2.29
CA LYS A 241 -15.42 8.41 1.40
C LYS A 241 -15.45 6.89 1.19
N THR A 242 -16.60 6.25 1.19
CA THR A 242 -16.71 4.90 0.63
C THR A 242 -16.61 4.98 -0.90
N LEU A 243 -15.94 4.01 -1.55
CA LEU A 243 -15.95 3.95 -3.03
C LEU A 243 -17.39 3.90 -3.53
N SER A 244 -17.71 4.80 -4.46
CA SER A 244 -19.03 4.88 -5.07
C SER A 244 -19.30 3.66 -5.94
N SER A 245 -20.57 3.26 -6.04
CA SER A 245 -20.97 2.14 -6.90
C SER A 245 -20.58 2.37 -8.36
N SER A 246 -20.53 3.62 -8.82
CA SER A 246 -20.05 3.96 -10.17
C SER A 246 -18.58 3.63 -10.39
N LEU A 247 -17.71 3.84 -9.39
CA LEU A 247 -16.28 3.51 -9.49
C LEU A 247 -16.06 2.00 -9.46
N VAL A 248 -16.83 1.28 -8.65
CA VAL A 248 -16.81 -0.18 -8.66
C VAL A 248 -17.23 -0.67 -10.05
N MET A 249 -18.34 -0.20 -10.62
CA MET A 249 -18.77 -0.58 -11.96
C MET A 249 -17.71 -0.26 -13.03
N ARG A 250 -17.07 0.91 -12.94
CA ARG A 250 -15.97 1.30 -13.84
C ARG A 250 -14.78 0.33 -13.75
N LEU A 251 -14.39 -0.08 -12.53
CA LEU A 251 -13.38 -1.12 -12.31
C LEU A 251 -13.79 -2.45 -12.96
N PHE A 252 -15.06 -2.84 -12.83
CA PHE A 252 -15.59 -4.04 -13.47
C PHE A 252 -15.52 -3.98 -15.00
N ASP A 253 -15.89 -2.85 -15.60
CA ASP A 253 -15.79 -2.65 -17.04
C ASP A 253 -14.33 -2.74 -17.49
N ARG A 254 -13.40 -2.16 -16.74
CA ARG A 254 -11.96 -2.27 -17.01
C ARG A 254 -11.46 -3.72 -16.97
N VAL A 255 -11.86 -4.51 -15.97
CA VAL A 255 -11.49 -5.93 -15.87
C VAL A 255 -11.92 -6.70 -17.13
N SER A 256 -13.13 -6.45 -17.65
CA SER A 256 -13.59 -7.08 -18.90
C SER A 256 -12.79 -6.65 -20.11
N SER A 257 -12.46 -5.35 -20.20
CA SER A 257 -11.75 -4.78 -21.35
C SER A 257 -10.31 -5.31 -21.47
N ILE A 258 -9.64 -5.51 -20.35
CA ILE A 258 -8.24 -5.96 -20.28
C ILE A 258 -8.12 -7.47 -20.48
N ASN A 259 -9.18 -8.22 -20.17
CA ASN A 259 -9.19 -9.68 -20.26
C ASN A 259 -10.18 -10.17 -21.33
N PRO A 260 -9.96 -9.85 -22.62
CA PRO A 260 -10.86 -10.26 -23.68
C PRO A 260 -10.87 -11.78 -23.79
N THR A 261 -11.99 -12.39 -23.40
CA THR A 261 -12.16 -13.84 -23.48
C THR A 261 -13.07 -14.17 -24.66
N ARG A 262 -12.66 -15.08 -25.56
CA ARG A 262 -13.48 -15.49 -26.70
C ARG A 262 -14.83 -16.02 -26.21
N GLY A 263 -15.90 -15.27 -26.44
CA GLY A 263 -17.28 -15.64 -26.09
C GLY A 263 -17.79 -15.15 -24.73
N GLN A 264 -17.01 -14.39 -23.96
CA GLN A 264 -17.46 -13.79 -22.69
C GLN A 264 -17.07 -12.31 -22.62
N PRO A 265 -17.97 -11.39 -23.05
CA PRO A 265 -17.68 -9.96 -23.02
C PRO A 265 -17.84 -9.34 -21.63
N SER A 266 -18.37 -10.08 -20.64
CA SER A 266 -18.67 -9.54 -19.31
C SER A 266 -17.75 -10.11 -18.23
N THR A 267 -17.38 -9.26 -17.27
CA THR A 267 -16.61 -9.66 -16.08
C THR A 267 -17.31 -10.78 -15.30
N THR A 268 -18.64 -10.77 -15.25
CA THR A 268 -19.41 -11.87 -14.64
C THR A 268 -19.18 -13.20 -15.35
N GLY A 269 -19.10 -13.21 -16.69
CA GLY A 269 -18.77 -14.41 -17.45
C GLY A 269 -17.39 -14.94 -17.08
N ILE A 270 -16.39 -14.05 -17.03
CA ILE A 270 -15.01 -14.36 -16.64
C ILE A 270 -15.00 -14.97 -15.24
N LEU A 271 -15.62 -14.33 -14.24
CA LEU A 271 -15.66 -14.83 -12.85
C LEU A 271 -16.36 -16.18 -12.73
N LEU A 272 -17.46 -16.42 -13.46
CA LEU A 272 -18.13 -17.72 -13.48
C LEU A 272 -17.27 -18.81 -14.11
N SER A 273 -16.49 -18.48 -15.15
CA SER A 273 -15.55 -19.41 -15.75
C SER A 273 -14.44 -19.80 -14.78
N LEU A 274 -13.90 -18.81 -14.04
CA LEU A 274 -12.84 -19.00 -13.05
C LEU A 274 -13.34 -19.73 -11.79
N ALA A 275 -14.58 -19.49 -11.38
CA ALA A 275 -15.25 -20.22 -10.29
C ALA A 275 -15.51 -21.71 -10.64
N ARG A 276 -15.54 -22.05 -11.93
CA ARG A 276 -15.64 -23.43 -12.43
C ARG A 276 -14.27 -24.07 -12.74
N SER A 277 -13.18 -23.32 -12.59
CA SER A 277 -11.82 -23.82 -12.80
C SER A 277 -11.55 -25.06 -11.92
N PRO A 278 -10.80 -26.07 -12.40
CA PRO A 278 -10.39 -27.19 -11.55
C PRO A 278 -9.45 -26.75 -10.41
N ILE A 279 -8.85 -25.55 -10.51
CA ILE A 279 -7.84 -25.04 -9.58
C ILE A 279 -8.50 -24.34 -8.39
N VAL A 280 -8.17 -24.79 -7.17
CA VAL A 280 -8.83 -24.36 -5.93
C VAL A 280 -8.61 -22.86 -5.67
N GLU A 281 -7.37 -22.38 -5.80
CA GLU A 281 -6.97 -21.00 -5.50
C GLU A 281 -7.74 -20.00 -6.37
N THR A 282 -7.82 -20.28 -7.68
CA THR A 282 -8.56 -19.45 -8.63
C THR A 282 -10.05 -19.45 -8.34
N ARG A 283 -10.62 -20.60 -7.95
CA ARG A 283 -12.03 -20.66 -7.56
C ARG A 283 -12.31 -19.84 -6.31
N LEU A 284 -11.53 -20.03 -5.25
CA LEU A 284 -11.71 -19.33 -3.97
C LEU A 284 -11.58 -17.82 -4.16
N ALA A 285 -10.58 -17.36 -4.90
CA ALA A 285 -10.42 -15.93 -5.17
C ALA A 285 -11.58 -15.35 -6.00
N SER A 286 -12.13 -16.13 -6.94
CA SER A 286 -13.34 -15.72 -7.69
C SER A 286 -14.56 -15.61 -6.77
N TYR A 287 -14.75 -16.56 -5.86
CA TYR A 287 -15.81 -16.50 -4.85
C TYR A 287 -15.64 -15.32 -3.90
N ASN A 288 -14.41 -15.03 -3.46
CA ASN A 288 -14.13 -13.87 -2.62
C ASN A 288 -14.52 -12.57 -3.33
N LEU A 289 -14.11 -12.37 -4.58
CA LEU A 289 -14.49 -11.18 -5.34
C LEU A 289 -16.01 -11.06 -5.53
N MET A 290 -16.69 -12.16 -5.83
CA MET A 290 -18.16 -12.18 -5.92
C MET A 290 -18.83 -11.86 -4.57
N ARG A 291 -18.24 -12.31 -3.45
CA ARG A 291 -18.70 -11.99 -2.11
C ARG A 291 -18.56 -10.49 -1.83
N SER A 292 -17.38 -9.91 -2.04
CA SER A 292 -17.10 -8.48 -1.83
C SER A 292 -18.08 -7.60 -2.61
N LEU A 293 -18.35 -7.98 -3.86
CA LEU A 293 -19.40 -7.37 -4.69
C LEU A 293 -20.79 -7.42 -4.05
N SER A 294 -21.23 -8.62 -3.65
CA SER A 294 -22.57 -8.79 -3.07
C SER A 294 -22.76 -7.98 -1.79
N GLN A 295 -21.72 -7.87 -0.98
CA GLN A 295 -21.74 -7.08 0.26
C GLN A 295 -21.90 -5.60 -0.04
N LYS A 296 -21.23 -5.09 -1.08
CA LYS A 296 -21.37 -3.69 -1.51
C LYS A 296 -22.76 -3.38 -2.06
N CYS A 297 -23.37 -4.28 -2.84
CA CYS A 297 -24.73 -4.11 -3.36
C CYS A 297 -25.80 -4.11 -2.26
N ASN A 298 -25.59 -4.86 -1.17
CA ASN A 298 -26.53 -4.91 -0.04
C ASN A 298 -26.37 -3.74 0.94
N ALA A 299 -25.26 -2.99 0.86
CA ALA A 299 -24.95 -1.85 1.73
C ALA A 299 -25.35 -0.49 1.14
N GLY A 300 -25.83 -0.45 -0.11
CA GLY A 300 -26.39 0.74 -0.77
C GLY A 300 -27.91 0.79 -0.63
#